data_AF-A0A0G1XM66-F1
#
_entry.id   AF-A0A0G1XM66-F1
#
_cell.length_a   1.000
_cell.length_b   1.000
_cell.length_c   1.000
_cell.angle_alpha   90.00
_cell.angle_beta   90.00
_cell.angle_gamma   90.00
#
_symmetry.space_group_name_H-M   'P 1'
#
loop_
_entity.id
_entity.type
_entity.pdbx_description
1 polymer ?
#
loop_
_entity_poly.entity_id
_entity_poly.type
_entity_poly.pdbx_seq_one_letter_code
_entity_poly.pdbx_strand_id
1 'polypeptide(L)'
;MSEDAHGHGGEHSTDAHEKVVFHPGKIDAPLEQLLGVIVGSKSAALHRPDEDMITVSDTVSVAASVYETIRNTLEYDEEHLLRRNAIRRIVKRRIEEEDAKQLAADVLRELIWARYLSNKKVPERMMDVLAGIFEKYRPLFAELRELQRDRERAFEWLTDMLSTEIEYALVPPLADEALASVAYQTLKDRVVWSSPLIAEADRDMQLYIAVHRMVLKSNVATLRFRLFTLYYPQWTRIKHTDALVHDVSVHLPTIIQSIERQIKHPGAEPIARLVRRHTIIFHLLRDVAEDNPGALRGVVETGDVASLDAALTKAIRARYKRFHNRLRRSVFRAVLFLLFTKTLLAVLIELPYEQIVLQTTDTLPLFVNILFHPLLLGVLGLTVRLPEKKNTQQILDKIHALLHMGKDFTVTFKTRRPWAAGAAGGIFKFLYGVMFLITVGLITWILQSFGFHTLSIVLFIFFLSLVMFFGYKIRSGKKDLMVIEQTGGFLGFLSDLMFLPVIRVGRWLAMRAPRINIFLFFFDFIIEAPFKGMIRLAESWIAFLREKKEEI
;
A
#
# COMPACT_ATOMS: atom_id res chain seq x y z
N MET A 1 0.58 77.43 -30.71
CA MET A 1 1.14 77.88 -29.42
C MET A 1 0.31 77.20 -28.34
N SER A 2 0.86 76.12 -27.77
CA SER A 2 1.33 76.01 -26.35
C SER A 2 0.18 75.49 -25.48
N GLU A 3 0.24 74.21 -25.05
CA GLU A 3 0.60 73.72 -23.67
C GLU A 3 -0.44 74.18 -22.62
N ASP A 4 -0.90 73.40 -21.62
CA ASP A 4 -0.57 72.08 -21.11
C ASP A 4 -1.64 71.63 -20.08
N ALA A 5 -1.67 70.32 -19.81
CA ALA A 5 -1.88 69.64 -18.51
C ALA A 5 -3.25 69.47 -17.78
N HIS A 6 -3.48 68.18 -17.46
CA HIS A 6 -4.19 67.52 -16.32
C HIS A 6 -5.73 67.54 -16.27
N GLY A 7 -6.47 66.44 -16.01
CA GLY A 7 -6.15 65.08 -15.58
C GLY A 7 -7.00 64.67 -14.36
N HIS A 8 -7.98 63.76 -14.54
CA HIS A 8 -8.59 62.81 -13.58
C HIS A 8 -9.89 62.25 -14.21
N GLY A 9 -10.20 60.96 -14.32
CA GLY A 9 -9.67 59.77 -13.66
C GLY A 9 -10.87 58.87 -13.30
N GLY A 10 -11.36 58.09 -14.26
CA GLY A 10 -12.37 57.05 -14.04
C GLY A 10 -11.70 55.69 -13.93
N GLU A 11 -11.76 55.06 -12.76
CA GLU A 11 -11.30 53.68 -12.56
C GLU A 11 -12.37 52.69 -13.01
N HIS A 12 -12.13 52.04 -14.14
CA HIS A 12 -12.70 50.74 -14.45
C HIS A 12 -11.75 49.66 -13.93
N SER A 13 -12.27 48.82 -13.02
CA SER A 13 -11.68 47.56 -12.61
C SER A 13 -11.55 46.62 -13.83
N THR A 14 -10.31 46.24 -14.14
CA THR A 14 -9.98 45.13 -15.03
C THR A 14 -9.14 44.12 -14.28
N ASP A 15 -9.68 42.89 -14.23
CA ASP A 15 -9.00 41.66 -13.82
C ASP A 15 -7.62 41.53 -14.48
N ALA A 16 -6.57 41.62 -13.67
CA ALA A 16 -5.24 41.14 -14.02
C ALA A 16 -5.08 39.72 -13.48
N HIS A 17 -5.48 38.73 -14.28
CA HIS A 17 -4.85 37.41 -14.20
C HIS A 17 -3.40 37.58 -14.69
N GLU A 18 -2.49 37.83 -13.74
CA GLU A 18 -1.06 37.78 -13.99
C GLU A 18 -0.69 36.34 -14.37
N LYS A 19 -0.60 36.11 -15.68
CA LYS A 19 0.00 34.89 -16.23
C LYS A 19 1.45 34.86 -15.75
N VAL A 20 1.76 33.94 -14.84
CA VAL A 20 3.13 33.58 -14.50
C VAL A 20 3.83 33.17 -15.79
N VAL A 21 4.75 34.02 -16.26
CA VAL A 21 5.60 33.74 -17.42
C VAL A 21 6.69 32.75 -16.98
N PHE A 22 6.38 31.47 -17.10
CA PHE A 22 7.29 30.37 -16.79
C PHE A 22 8.42 30.30 -17.83
N HIS A 23 9.66 30.35 -17.35
CA HIS A 23 10.86 30.21 -18.18
C HIS A 23 11.15 28.72 -18.42
N PRO A 24 11.36 28.27 -19.66
CA PRO A 24 11.81 26.91 -19.93
C PRO A 24 13.17 26.65 -19.26
N GLY A 25 13.32 25.51 -18.57
CA GLY A 25 14.59 25.07 -17.98
C GLY A 25 14.84 25.38 -16.50
N LYS A 26 13.84 25.87 -15.74
CA LYS A 26 13.95 25.96 -14.27
C LYS A 26 13.34 24.73 -13.59
N ILE A 27 14.07 24.16 -12.64
CA ILE A 27 13.58 23.08 -11.78
C ILE A 27 12.54 23.68 -10.82
N ASP A 28 11.34 23.10 -10.80
CA ASP A 28 10.28 23.53 -9.89
C ASP A 28 10.72 23.36 -8.43
N ALA A 29 10.30 24.28 -7.54
CA ALA A 29 10.67 24.23 -6.12
C ALA A 29 10.41 22.88 -5.41
N PRO A 30 9.30 22.14 -5.69
CA PRO A 30 9.09 20.81 -5.14
C PRO A 30 10.13 19.77 -5.62
N LEU A 31 10.58 19.86 -6.87
CA LEU A 31 11.60 18.95 -7.43
C LEU A 31 12.97 19.25 -6.84
N GLU A 32 13.31 20.54 -6.65
CA GLU A 32 14.50 20.95 -5.92
C GLU A 32 14.52 20.42 -4.48
N GLN A 33 13.38 20.50 -3.77
CA GLN A 33 13.25 19.94 -2.43
C GLN A 33 13.48 18.42 -2.42
N LEU A 34 12.93 17.68 -3.40
CA LEU A 34 13.16 16.24 -3.53
C LEU A 34 14.64 15.92 -3.73
N LEU A 35 15.33 16.64 -4.61
CA LEU A 35 16.77 16.46 -4.85
C LEU A 35 17.58 16.77 -3.59
N GLY A 36 17.28 17.88 -2.92
CA GLY A 36 17.93 18.29 -1.67
C GLY A 36 17.77 17.25 -0.56
N VAL A 37 16.56 16.69 -0.39
CA VAL A 37 16.29 15.63 0.59
C VAL A 37 17.03 14.34 0.25
N ILE A 38 17.06 13.93 -1.03
CA ILE A 38 17.78 12.72 -1.46
C ILE A 38 19.28 12.88 -1.18
N VAL A 39 19.87 14.03 -1.52
CA VAL A 39 21.28 14.32 -1.23
C VAL A 39 21.54 14.34 0.28
N GLY A 40 20.70 15.04 1.05
CA GLY A 40 20.82 15.13 2.52
C GLY A 40 20.70 13.78 3.21
N SER A 41 19.80 12.91 2.74
CA SER A 41 19.59 11.56 3.28
C SER A 41 20.78 10.61 3.05
N LYS A 42 21.53 10.80 1.95
CA LYS A 42 22.76 10.03 1.68
C LYS A 42 23.92 10.45 2.61
N SER A 43 23.91 11.69 3.06
CA SER A 43 24.94 12.27 3.95
C SER A 43 24.60 12.12 5.44
N ALA A 44 23.33 11.94 5.79
CA ALA A 44 22.88 11.76 7.17
C ALA A 44 23.15 10.33 7.67
N ALA A 45 24.42 9.99 7.89
CA ALA A 45 24.76 8.85 8.73
C ALA A 45 24.34 9.16 10.17
N LEU A 46 23.52 8.28 10.77
CA LEU A 46 22.96 8.35 12.13
C LEU A 46 23.99 8.41 13.28
N HIS A 47 25.28 8.59 12.99
CA HIS A 47 26.35 8.39 13.96
C HIS A 47 26.82 9.73 14.50
N ARG A 48 26.43 10.01 15.75
CA ARG A 48 27.25 10.85 16.63
C ARG A 48 28.35 9.95 17.20
N PRO A 49 29.62 10.38 17.23
CA PRO A 49 30.74 9.50 17.58
C PRO A 49 30.72 8.83 18.97
N ASP A 50 29.81 9.21 19.89
CA ASP A 50 29.86 8.81 21.31
C ASP A 50 28.49 8.38 21.88
N GLU A 51 27.63 7.75 21.08
CA GLU A 51 26.28 7.34 21.53
C GLU A 51 26.16 5.81 21.67
N ASP A 52 25.70 5.35 22.84
CA ASP A 52 25.45 3.93 23.08
C ASP A 52 24.35 3.41 22.15
N MET A 53 24.59 2.22 21.59
CA MET A 53 23.72 1.59 20.60
C MET A 53 23.03 0.39 21.21
N ILE A 54 21.75 0.22 20.89
CA ILE A 54 20.98 -0.95 21.30
C ILE A 54 21.64 -2.19 20.67
N THR A 55 22.05 -3.12 21.53
CA THR A 55 22.64 -4.39 21.14
C THR A 55 21.75 -5.54 21.55
N VAL A 56 21.64 -6.51 20.65
CA VAL A 56 20.77 -7.67 20.78
C VAL A 56 21.56 -8.92 20.38
N SER A 57 21.28 -10.06 21.01
CA SER A 57 21.99 -11.31 20.71
C SER A 57 21.74 -11.83 19.27
N ASP A 58 22.82 -12.08 18.53
CA ASP A 58 22.76 -12.48 17.11
C ASP A 58 22.13 -13.87 16.91
N THR A 59 22.33 -14.81 17.84
CA THR A 59 21.76 -16.18 17.76
C THR A 59 20.24 -16.18 17.92
N VAL A 60 19.71 -15.31 18.77
CA VAL A 60 18.28 -15.12 19.00
C VAL A 60 17.60 -14.39 17.83
N SER A 61 18.32 -13.45 17.18
CA SER A 61 17.85 -12.74 15.99
C SER A 61 17.58 -13.66 14.79
N VAL A 62 18.33 -14.75 14.62
CA VAL A 62 18.13 -15.66 13.47
C VAL A 62 16.75 -16.32 13.52
N ALA A 63 16.36 -16.88 14.67
CA ALA A 63 15.07 -17.56 14.81
C ALA A 63 13.89 -16.59 14.63
N ALA A 64 13.96 -15.40 15.23
CA ALA A 64 12.97 -14.33 15.05
C ALA A 64 12.83 -13.91 13.58
N SER A 65 13.96 -13.77 12.87
CA SER A 65 13.96 -13.39 11.46
C SER A 65 13.36 -14.45 10.53
N VAL A 66 13.52 -15.74 10.84
CA VAL A 66 12.89 -16.83 10.07
C VAL A 66 11.38 -16.79 10.24
N TYR A 67 10.90 -16.64 11.47
CA TYR A 67 9.48 -16.49 11.76
C TYR A 67 8.87 -15.30 11.00
N GLU A 68 9.50 -14.12 11.10
CA GLU A 68 9.01 -12.92 10.40
C GLU A 68 9.10 -13.06 8.88
N THR A 69 10.10 -13.77 8.35
CA THR A 69 10.17 -14.06 6.91
C THR A 69 8.96 -14.86 6.44
N ILE A 70 8.58 -15.92 7.17
CA ILE A 70 7.40 -16.73 6.86
C ILE A 70 6.13 -15.86 6.93
N ARG A 71 5.97 -15.08 8.00
CA ARG A 71 4.84 -14.18 8.17
C ARG A 71 4.70 -13.16 7.03
N ASN A 72 5.80 -12.47 6.69
CA ASN A 72 5.84 -11.50 5.61
C ASN A 72 5.49 -12.11 4.24
N THR A 73 5.62 -13.44 4.08
CA THR A 73 5.14 -14.11 2.86
C THR A 73 3.61 -14.26 2.79
N LEU A 74 2.93 -14.23 3.94
CA LEU A 74 1.48 -14.31 4.07
C LEU A 74 0.82 -12.93 4.05
N GLU A 75 1.53 -11.88 4.46
CA GLU A 75 1.07 -10.49 4.34
C GLU A 75 1.12 -10.01 2.87
N TYR A 76 0.02 -9.40 2.42
CA TYR A 76 -0.11 -8.86 1.05
C TYR A 76 0.25 -7.36 0.93
N ASP A 77 0.75 -6.76 2.00
CA ASP A 77 1.10 -5.34 2.06
C ASP A 77 2.46 -5.07 1.39
N GLU A 78 2.72 -3.80 1.07
CA GLU A 78 4.01 -3.37 0.51
C GLU A 78 5.15 -3.54 1.52
N GLU A 79 6.36 -3.84 1.03
CA GLU A 79 7.54 -4.15 1.87
C GLU A 79 7.86 -3.04 2.90
N HIS A 80 7.68 -1.77 2.54
CA HIS A 80 7.91 -0.64 3.43
C HIS A 80 6.84 -0.50 4.54
N LEU A 81 5.69 -1.17 4.41
CA LEU A 81 4.62 -1.15 5.41
C LEU A 81 4.81 -2.24 6.49
N LEU A 82 5.70 -3.21 6.27
CA LEU A 82 5.89 -4.36 7.16
C LEU A 82 6.41 -3.95 8.53
N ARG A 83 7.33 -2.98 8.62
CA ARG A 83 7.86 -2.49 9.91
C ARG A 83 6.76 -1.83 10.75
N ARG A 84 5.95 -0.94 10.16
CA ARG A 84 4.79 -0.35 10.85
C ARG A 84 3.78 -1.42 11.27
N ASN A 85 3.50 -2.42 10.42
CA ASN A 85 2.63 -3.53 10.80
C ASN A 85 3.19 -4.29 12.01
N ALA A 86 4.50 -4.53 12.06
CA ALA A 86 5.15 -5.13 13.23
C ALA A 86 5.00 -4.25 14.47
N ILE A 87 5.29 -2.94 14.38
CA ILE A 87 5.08 -1.98 15.49
C ILE A 87 3.64 -2.07 15.99
N ARG A 88 2.66 -2.01 15.08
CA ARG A 88 1.24 -2.07 15.40
C ARG A 88 0.88 -3.32 16.20
N ARG A 89 1.42 -4.48 15.84
CA ARG A 89 1.19 -5.75 16.56
C ARG A 89 1.80 -5.73 17.95
N ILE A 90 3.04 -5.28 18.07
CA ILE A 90 3.76 -5.20 19.36
C ILE A 90 2.99 -4.28 20.31
N VAL A 91 2.62 -3.08 19.83
CA VAL A 91 1.86 -2.09 20.59
C VAL A 91 0.50 -2.65 20.99
N LYS A 92 -0.28 -3.20 20.05
CA LYS A 92 -1.59 -3.77 20.33
C LYS A 92 -1.55 -4.85 21.42
N ARG A 93 -0.46 -5.62 21.49
CA ARG A 93 -0.27 -6.70 22.48
C ARG A 93 0.03 -6.18 23.89
N ARG A 94 0.70 -5.03 24.02
CA ARG A 94 1.39 -4.61 25.26
C ARG A 94 0.95 -3.26 25.83
N ILE A 95 0.28 -2.42 25.04
CA ILE A 95 -0.02 -1.02 25.41
C ILE A 95 -0.86 -0.87 26.69
N GLU A 96 -1.70 -1.85 27.02
CA GLU A 96 -2.51 -1.84 28.23
C GLU A 96 -1.77 -2.37 29.48
N GLU A 97 -0.68 -3.12 29.30
CA GLU A 97 0.00 -3.88 30.36
C GLU A 97 1.32 -3.25 30.81
N GLU A 98 2.11 -2.71 29.88
CA GLU A 98 3.48 -2.24 30.13
C GLU A 98 3.56 -0.73 30.35
N ASP A 99 4.54 -0.26 31.13
CA ASP A 99 4.89 1.16 31.19
C ASP A 99 5.49 1.67 29.86
N ALA A 100 5.51 2.98 29.63
CA ALA A 100 5.96 3.53 28.34
C ALA A 100 7.44 3.27 28.03
N LYS A 101 8.30 3.20 29.06
CA LYS A 101 9.75 2.98 28.88
C LYS A 101 10.04 1.53 28.54
N GLN A 102 9.41 0.60 29.25
CA GLN A 102 9.46 -0.83 28.99
C GLN A 102 8.90 -1.15 27.61
N LEU A 103 7.75 -0.57 27.24
CA LEU A 103 7.17 -0.75 25.92
C LEU A 103 8.07 -0.22 24.80
N ALA A 104 8.72 0.93 25.01
CA ALA A 104 9.70 1.48 24.06
C ALA A 104 10.91 0.56 23.88
N ALA A 105 11.46 0.05 24.98
CA ALA A 105 12.56 -0.91 24.97
C ALA A 105 12.18 -2.18 24.19
N ASP A 106 10.99 -2.71 24.46
CA ASP A 106 10.50 -3.95 23.88
C ASP A 106 10.19 -3.83 22.39
N VAL A 107 9.61 -2.71 21.96
CA VAL A 107 9.39 -2.42 20.54
C VAL A 107 10.72 -2.37 19.80
N LEU A 108 11.73 -1.65 20.32
CA LEU A 108 13.02 -1.52 19.66
C LEU A 108 13.75 -2.87 19.56
N ARG A 109 13.79 -3.65 20.64
CA ARG A 109 14.40 -4.99 20.64
C ARG A 109 13.70 -5.94 19.69
N GLU A 110 12.37 -5.99 19.70
CA GLU A 110 11.61 -6.87 18.79
C GLU A 110 11.81 -6.50 17.31
N LEU A 111 11.91 -5.21 16.99
CA LEU A 111 12.20 -4.76 15.62
C LEU A 111 13.62 -5.11 15.16
N ILE A 112 14.61 -5.08 16.07
CA ILE A 112 15.98 -5.50 15.80
C ILE A 112 16.04 -7.02 15.60
N TRP A 113 15.40 -7.81 16.48
CA TRP A 113 15.30 -9.27 16.33
C TRP A 113 14.71 -9.67 14.98
N ALA A 114 13.60 -9.04 14.61
CA ALA A 114 12.88 -9.25 13.36
C ALA A 114 13.63 -8.74 12.11
N ARG A 115 14.79 -8.07 12.29
CA ARG A 115 15.59 -7.42 11.24
C ARG A 115 14.87 -6.30 10.48
N TYR A 116 13.85 -5.70 11.09
CA TYR A 116 13.25 -4.45 10.60
C TYR A 116 14.14 -3.24 10.88
N LEU A 117 14.97 -3.32 11.93
CA LEU A 117 16.05 -2.40 12.26
C LEU A 117 17.38 -3.15 12.32
N SER A 118 18.48 -2.48 12.00
CA SER A 118 19.82 -3.08 12.06
C SER A 118 20.34 -3.12 13.50
N ASN A 119 20.90 -4.27 13.91
CA ASN A 119 21.59 -4.41 15.20
C ASN A 119 22.76 -3.40 15.29
N LYS A 120 23.00 -2.83 16.48
CA LYS A 120 24.08 -1.85 16.74
C LYS A 120 24.03 -0.56 15.92
N LYS A 121 22.87 -0.19 15.37
CA LYS A 121 22.68 1.07 14.60
C LYS A 121 21.60 1.99 15.15
N VAL A 122 20.87 1.54 16.17
CA VAL A 122 19.79 2.32 16.79
C VAL A 122 20.33 2.85 18.13
N PRO A 123 20.41 4.18 18.32
CA PRO A 123 20.90 4.72 19.57
C PRO A 123 19.93 4.55 20.73
N GLU A 124 20.43 4.41 21.96
CA GLU A 124 19.61 4.20 23.15
C GLU A 124 18.64 5.35 23.44
N ARG A 125 18.97 6.61 23.08
CA ARG A 125 18.03 7.74 23.22
C ARG A 125 16.69 7.54 22.53
N MET A 126 16.65 6.65 21.53
CA MET A 126 15.41 6.34 20.83
C MET A 126 14.38 5.71 21.77
N MET A 127 14.81 5.05 22.85
CA MET A 127 13.94 4.54 23.91
C MET A 127 13.17 5.69 24.56
N ASP A 128 13.84 6.79 24.91
CA ASP A 128 13.20 7.97 25.49
C ASP A 128 12.27 8.69 24.51
N VAL A 129 12.68 8.77 23.23
CA VAL A 129 11.84 9.33 22.16
C VAL A 129 10.54 8.55 22.03
N LEU A 130 10.61 7.22 21.94
CA LEU A 130 9.41 6.39 21.82
C LEU A 130 8.57 6.39 23.11
N ALA A 131 9.21 6.38 24.28
CA ALA A 131 8.50 6.51 25.56
C ALA A 131 7.70 7.81 25.63
N GLY A 132 8.27 8.93 25.17
CA GLY A 132 7.55 10.21 25.06
C GLY A 132 6.34 10.15 24.13
N ILE A 133 6.43 9.41 23.02
CA ILE A 133 5.29 9.17 22.13
C ILE A 133 4.23 8.32 22.84
N PHE A 134 4.60 7.23 23.52
CA PHE A 134 3.64 6.40 24.25
C PHE A 134 2.91 7.18 25.34
N GLU A 135 3.61 7.98 26.14
CA GLU A 135 3.00 8.84 27.16
C GLU A 135 2.02 9.84 26.56
N LYS A 136 2.30 10.36 25.36
CA LYS A 136 1.38 11.26 24.65
C LYS A 136 0.07 10.58 24.24
N TYR A 137 0.10 9.28 23.91
CA TYR A 137 -1.10 8.54 23.47
C TYR A 137 -1.89 7.89 24.61
N ARG A 138 -1.26 7.62 25.75
CA ARG A 138 -1.94 7.02 26.93
C ARG A 138 -3.26 7.69 27.32
N PRO A 139 -3.37 9.03 27.45
CA PRO A 139 -4.65 9.65 27.79
C PRO A 139 -5.73 9.37 26.74
N LEU A 140 -5.37 9.33 25.45
CA LEU A 140 -6.33 9.02 24.38
C LEU A 140 -6.87 7.59 24.49
N PHE A 141 -6.04 6.61 24.89
CA PHE A 141 -6.48 5.24 25.14
C PHE A 141 -7.35 5.11 26.40
N ALA A 142 -7.08 5.92 27.44
CA ALA A 142 -7.88 5.93 28.65
C ALA A 142 -9.32 6.39 28.39
N GLU A 143 -9.50 7.45 27.59
CA GLU A 143 -10.82 7.97 27.18
C GLU A 143 -11.68 6.94 26.42
N LEU A 144 -11.06 5.93 25.80
CA LEU A 144 -11.80 4.87 25.10
C LEU A 144 -12.67 4.01 26.03
N ARG A 145 -12.38 3.99 27.33
CA ARG A 145 -13.17 3.24 28.32
C ARG A 145 -14.61 3.76 28.41
N GLU A 146 -14.81 5.04 28.15
CA GLU A 146 -16.12 5.70 28.17
C GLU A 146 -16.94 5.43 26.88
N LEU A 147 -16.30 4.94 25.80
CA LEU A 147 -16.93 4.72 24.50
C LEU A 147 -17.53 3.32 24.36
N GLN A 148 -18.75 3.07 24.86
CA GLN A 148 -19.33 1.71 24.85
C GLN A 148 -19.37 1.01 23.47
N ARG A 149 -19.97 1.63 22.43
CA ARG A 149 -20.22 0.96 21.13
C ARG A 149 -19.08 1.10 20.12
N ASP A 150 -18.23 2.10 20.27
CA ASP A 150 -17.16 2.43 19.31
C ASP A 150 -15.74 2.19 19.84
N ARG A 151 -15.59 1.66 21.07
CA ARG A 151 -14.27 1.42 21.71
C ARG A 151 -13.31 0.65 20.82
N GLU A 152 -13.72 -0.50 20.28
CA GLU A 152 -12.82 -1.34 19.47
C GLU A 152 -12.37 -0.60 18.21
N ARG A 153 -13.29 0.08 17.53
CA ARG A 153 -12.98 0.87 16.34
C ARG A 153 -12.01 2.01 16.63
N ALA A 154 -12.23 2.73 17.74
CA ALA A 154 -11.38 3.82 18.16
C ALA A 154 -10.00 3.33 18.64
N PHE A 155 -9.94 2.18 19.33
CA PHE A 155 -8.71 1.52 19.72
C PHE A 155 -7.86 1.13 18.50
N GLU A 156 -8.47 0.50 17.49
CA GLU A 156 -7.78 0.16 16.24
C GLU A 156 -7.29 1.43 15.51
N TRP A 157 -8.07 2.52 15.56
CA TRP A 157 -7.70 3.79 14.95
C TRP A 157 -6.51 4.47 15.68
N LEU A 158 -6.51 4.50 17.02
CA LEU A 158 -5.39 5.03 17.80
C LEU A 158 -4.13 4.17 17.65
N THR A 159 -4.27 2.86 17.58
CA THR A 159 -3.14 1.96 17.33
C THR A 159 -2.52 2.22 15.96
N ASP A 160 -3.34 2.49 14.94
CA ASP A 160 -2.87 2.89 13.60
C ASP A 160 -2.10 4.23 13.61
N MET A 161 -2.59 5.21 14.37
CA MET A 161 -1.94 6.50 14.58
C MET A 161 -0.58 6.35 15.27
N LEU A 162 -0.58 5.70 16.44
CA LEU A 162 0.60 5.47 17.27
C LEU A 162 1.68 4.69 16.52
N SER A 163 1.29 3.61 15.84
CA SER A 163 2.25 2.81 15.08
C SER A 163 2.85 3.57 13.89
N THR A 164 2.07 4.42 13.22
CA THR A 164 2.61 5.30 12.16
C THR A 164 3.55 6.36 12.71
N GLU A 165 3.23 6.94 13.86
CA GLU A 165 4.09 7.96 14.46
C GLU A 165 5.43 7.38 14.92
N ILE A 166 5.42 6.22 15.57
CA ILE A 166 6.65 5.51 15.96
C ILE A 166 7.47 5.17 14.72
N GLU A 167 6.84 4.66 13.67
CA GLU A 167 7.50 4.36 12.40
C GLU A 167 8.24 5.58 11.84
N TYR A 168 7.60 6.76 11.87
CA TYR A 168 8.19 8.01 11.37
C TYR A 168 9.25 8.58 12.30
N ALA A 169 9.14 8.36 13.61
CA ALA A 169 10.19 8.71 14.56
C ALA A 169 11.47 7.87 14.33
N LEU A 170 11.30 6.58 14.00
CA LEU A 170 12.41 5.67 13.72
C LEU A 170 13.05 5.93 12.35
N VAL A 171 12.22 6.05 11.31
CA VAL A 171 12.67 6.24 9.94
C VAL A 171 11.77 7.30 9.27
N PRO A 172 12.15 8.59 9.37
CA PRO A 172 11.40 9.67 8.74
C PRO A 172 11.30 9.47 7.22
N PRO A 173 10.08 9.50 6.63
CA PRO A 173 9.86 9.22 5.21
C PRO A 173 10.09 10.47 4.34
N LEU A 174 11.22 11.17 4.53
CA LEU A 174 11.47 12.50 3.95
C LEU A 174 11.40 12.49 2.42
N ALA A 175 12.03 11.51 1.77
CA ALA A 175 12.01 11.39 0.31
C ALA A 175 10.61 11.05 -0.22
N ASP A 176 9.83 10.27 0.51
CA ASP A 176 8.44 9.95 0.16
C ASP A 176 7.56 11.21 0.26
N GLU A 177 7.73 12.01 1.31
CA GLU A 177 7.01 13.28 1.50
C GLU A 177 7.33 14.30 0.40
N ALA A 178 8.61 14.45 0.07
CA ALA A 178 9.03 15.31 -1.03
C ALA A 178 8.45 14.83 -2.37
N LEU A 179 8.43 13.52 -2.62
CA LEU A 179 7.83 12.95 -3.82
C LEU A 179 6.32 13.17 -3.87
N ALA A 180 5.60 13.01 -2.75
CA ALA A 180 4.18 13.32 -2.69
C ALA A 180 3.89 14.80 -2.94
N SER A 181 4.76 15.68 -2.46
CA SER A 181 4.66 17.13 -2.70
C SER A 181 4.80 17.46 -4.18
N VAL A 182 5.82 16.90 -4.85
CA VAL A 182 5.97 17.00 -6.32
C VAL A 182 4.70 16.50 -7.01
N ALA A 183 4.25 15.29 -6.68
CA ALA A 183 3.11 14.68 -7.33
C ALA A 183 1.80 15.45 -7.12
N TYR A 184 1.57 15.97 -5.92
CA TYR A 184 0.40 16.78 -5.60
C TYR A 184 0.39 18.08 -6.39
N GLN A 185 1.48 18.85 -6.38
CA GLN A 185 1.56 20.13 -7.10
C GLN A 185 1.40 19.92 -8.61
N THR A 186 2.17 18.98 -9.20
CA THR A 186 2.09 18.66 -10.63
C THR A 186 0.68 18.30 -11.07
N LEU A 187 -0.06 17.52 -10.27
CA LEU A 187 -1.41 17.09 -10.62
C LEU A 187 -2.46 18.15 -10.30
N LYS A 188 -2.27 18.97 -9.27
CA LYS A 188 -3.21 20.04 -8.90
C LYS A 188 -3.42 20.99 -10.07
N ASP A 189 -2.34 21.37 -10.74
CA ASP A 189 -2.39 22.31 -11.86
C ASP A 189 -2.93 21.69 -13.16
N ARG A 190 -2.86 20.37 -13.28
CA ARG A 190 -3.21 19.64 -14.52
C ARG A 190 -4.57 18.96 -14.47
N VAL A 191 -5.18 18.80 -13.30
CA VAL A 191 -6.48 18.12 -13.17
C VAL A 191 -7.63 19.07 -13.54
N VAL A 192 -8.37 18.68 -14.57
CA VAL A 192 -9.59 19.39 -14.99
C VAL A 192 -10.81 18.67 -14.42
N TRP A 193 -11.53 19.32 -13.52
CA TRP A 193 -12.67 18.76 -12.81
C TRP A 193 -13.97 18.88 -13.62
N SER A 194 -14.34 17.84 -14.36
CA SER A 194 -15.55 17.83 -15.21
C SER A 194 -16.74 17.11 -14.58
N SER A 195 -16.70 16.80 -13.27
CA SER A 195 -17.76 16.06 -12.58
C SER A 195 -18.08 16.67 -11.21
N PRO A 196 -19.36 16.79 -10.85
CA PRO A 196 -19.76 17.31 -9.53
C PRO A 196 -19.65 16.28 -8.40
N LEU A 197 -19.13 15.07 -8.67
CA LEU A 197 -19.02 14.00 -7.65
C LEU A 197 -18.16 14.41 -6.44
N ILE A 198 -17.18 15.29 -6.66
CA ILE A 198 -16.33 15.85 -5.60
C ILE A 198 -16.61 17.35 -5.58
N ALA A 199 -17.14 17.83 -4.45
CA ALA A 199 -17.36 19.25 -4.20
C ALA A 199 -16.03 20.00 -4.25
N GLU A 200 -16.07 21.27 -4.65
CA GLU A 200 -14.86 22.07 -4.83
C GLU A 200 -14.00 22.16 -3.57
N ALA A 201 -14.63 22.31 -2.41
CA ALA A 201 -13.97 22.31 -1.10
C ALA A 201 -13.22 21.01 -0.77
N ASP A 202 -13.63 19.87 -1.34
CA ASP A 202 -13.00 18.57 -1.08
C ASP A 202 -11.95 18.19 -2.13
N ARG A 203 -11.83 18.93 -3.25
CA ARG A 203 -10.95 18.55 -4.37
C ARG A 203 -9.50 18.37 -3.97
N ASP A 204 -8.95 19.34 -3.23
CA ASP A 204 -7.56 19.33 -2.79
C ASP A 204 -7.28 18.17 -1.83
N MET A 205 -8.17 17.97 -0.86
CA MET A 205 -8.06 16.87 0.11
C MET A 205 -8.14 15.51 -0.59
N GLN A 206 -9.08 15.34 -1.52
CA GLN A 206 -9.25 14.09 -2.25
C GLN A 206 -8.08 13.80 -3.21
N LEU A 207 -7.49 14.84 -3.82
CA LEU A 207 -6.27 14.70 -4.62
C LEU A 207 -5.08 14.32 -3.73
N TYR A 208 -4.91 14.96 -2.58
CA TYR A 208 -3.87 14.63 -1.60
C TYR A 208 -3.96 13.16 -1.16
N ILE A 209 -5.15 12.70 -0.76
CA ILE A 209 -5.40 11.30 -0.39
C ILE A 209 -5.06 10.37 -1.56
N ALA A 210 -5.44 10.73 -2.79
CA ALA A 210 -5.16 9.93 -3.97
C ALA A 210 -3.66 9.79 -4.26
N VAL A 211 -2.89 10.89 -4.11
CA VAL A 211 -1.43 10.90 -4.25
C VAL A 211 -0.80 9.98 -3.21
N HIS A 212 -1.16 10.11 -1.93
CA HIS A 212 -0.65 9.22 -0.89
C HIS A 212 -0.99 7.74 -1.14
N ARG A 213 -2.24 7.44 -1.53
CA ARG A 213 -2.67 6.07 -1.83
C ARG A 213 -1.94 5.48 -3.02
N MET A 214 -1.75 6.25 -4.09
CA MET A 214 -1.30 5.71 -5.37
C MET A 214 0.20 5.85 -5.58
N VAL A 215 0.76 7.03 -5.30
CA VAL A 215 2.18 7.34 -5.45
C VAL A 215 2.97 6.74 -4.30
N LEU A 216 2.59 7.00 -3.05
CA LEU A 216 3.32 6.48 -1.89
C LEU A 216 2.88 5.08 -1.46
N LYS A 217 1.80 4.55 -2.03
CA LYS A 217 1.18 3.28 -1.59
C LYS A 217 0.83 3.28 -0.10
N SER A 218 0.51 4.45 0.45
CA SER A 218 0.09 4.60 1.85
C SER A 218 -1.16 3.77 2.11
N ASN A 219 -1.13 2.95 3.17
CA ASN A 219 -2.30 2.23 3.64
C ASN A 219 -3.23 3.14 4.47
N VAL A 220 -4.33 2.59 4.97
CA VAL A 220 -5.31 3.35 5.77
C VAL A 220 -4.68 3.94 7.04
N ALA A 221 -3.83 3.18 7.75
CA ALA A 221 -3.15 3.66 8.96
C ALA A 221 -2.30 4.90 8.67
N THR A 222 -1.48 4.85 7.61
CA THR A 222 -0.67 5.99 7.20
C THR A 222 -1.53 7.18 6.79
N LEU A 223 -2.64 6.97 6.06
CA LEU A 223 -3.55 8.06 5.69
C LEU A 223 -4.21 8.71 6.90
N ARG A 224 -4.64 7.93 7.89
CA ARG A 224 -5.21 8.44 9.14
C ARG A 224 -4.24 9.41 9.81
N PHE A 225 -2.99 8.98 9.96
CA PHE A 225 -1.93 9.79 10.54
C PHE A 225 -1.65 11.06 9.73
N ARG A 226 -1.53 10.92 8.40
CA ARG A 226 -1.26 12.07 7.52
C ARG A 226 -2.37 13.12 7.56
N LEU A 227 -3.62 12.68 7.43
CA LEU A 227 -4.77 13.58 7.50
C LEU A 227 -4.87 14.23 8.88
N PHE A 228 -4.62 13.48 9.95
CA PHE A 228 -4.58 14.03 11.29
C PHE A 228 -3.50 15.12 11.43
N THR A 229 -2.29 14.88 10.96
CA THR A 229 -1.20 15.87 11.01
C THR A 229 -1.42 17.08 10.10
N LEU A 230 -2.31 17.00 9.10
CA LEU A 230 -2.74 18.20 8.35
C LEU A 230 -3.62 19.12 9.20
N TYR A 231 -4.50 18.55 10.02
CA TYR A 231 -5.33 19.32 10.95
C TYR A 231 -4.56 19.76 12.20
N TYR A 232 -3.58 18.97 12.64
CA TYR A 232 -2.75 19.22 13.82
C TYR A 232 -1.24 19.17 13.49
N PRO A 233 -0.68 20.15 12.76
CA PRO A 233 0.72 20.11 12.28
C PRO A 233 1.79 19.99 13.37
N GLN A 234 1.49 20.51 14.57
CA GLN A 234 2.38 20.49 15.73
C GLN A 234 2.40 19.14 16.47
N TRP A 235 1.50 18.21 16.14
CA TRP A 235 1.32 16.97 16.92
C TRP A 235 2.60 16.16 17.13
N THR A 236 3.47 16.09 16.12
CA THR A 236 4.74 15.32 16.19
C THR A 236 5.83 16.01 17.01
N ARG A 237 5.64 17.27 17.39
CA ARG A 237 6.63 18.11 18.10
C ARG A 237 6.26 18.37 19.55
N ILE A 238 5.00 18.20 19.92
CA ILE A 238 4.52 18.43 21.27
C ILE A 238 4.89 17.30 22.23
N LYS A 239 4.98 17.64 23.51
CA LYS A 239 5.17 16.68 24.61
C LYS A 239 3.81 16.19 25.13
N HIS A 240 3.83 15.11 25.90
CA HIS A 240 2.63 14.54 26.53
C HIS A 240 1.89 15.51 27.47
N THR A 241 2.58 16.52 28.02
CA THR A 241 2.00 17.54 28.92
C THR A 241 1.30 18.70 28.20
N ASP A 242 1.30 18.70 26.87
CA ASP A 242 0.72 19.79 26.09
C ASP A 242 -0.82 19.78 26.16
N ALA A 243 -1.43 20.95 26.28
CA ALA A 243 -2.89 21.10 26.35
C ALA A 243 -3.61 20.52 25.12
N LEU A 244 -2.93 20.48 23.96
CA LEU A 244 -3.47 19.88 22.75
C LEU A 244 -3.76 18.38 22.90
N VAL A 245 -2.99 17.66 23.72
CA VAL A 245 -3.21 16.23 23.96
C VAL A 245 -4.58 16.02 24.61
N HIS A 246 -4.91 16.86 25.58
CA HIS A 246 -6.21 16.83 26.25
C HIS A 246 -7.34 17.23 25.29
N ASP A 247 -7.16 18.30 24.51
CA ASP A 247 -8.17 18.72 23.51
C ASP A 247 -8.48 17.61 22.49
N VAL A 248 -7.44 16.96 21.96
CA VAL A 248 -7.60 15.83 21.04
C VAL A 248 -8.28 14.64 21.72
N SER A 249 -7.97 14.37 22.99
CA SER A 249 -8.59 13.26 23.74
C SER A 249 -10.10 13.44 23.90
N VAL A 250 -10.56 14.66 24.23
CA VAL A 250 -11.98 14.99 24.41
C VAL A 250 -12.74 14.95 23.09
N HIS A 251 -12.13 15.44 22.00
CA HIS A 251 -12.77 15.50 20.68
C HIS A 251 -12.51 14.27 19.80
N LEU A 252 -11.89 13.22 20.35
CA LEU A 252 -11.41 12.06 19.60
C LEU A 252 -12.48 11.42 18.69
N PRO A 253 -13.73 11.17 19.13
CA PRO A 253 -14.75 10.57 18.27
C PRO A 253 -15.06 11.41 17.03
N THR A 254 -15.13 12.74 17.19
CA THR A 254 -15.40 13.70 16.11
C THR A 254 -14.23 13.76 15.12
N ILE A 255 -12.99 13.74 15.63
CA ILE A 255 -11.78 13.69 14.81
C ILE A 255 -11.75 12.40 13.97
N ILE A 256 -11.98 11.25 14.61
CA ILE A 256 -12.05 9.95 13.93
C ILE A 256 -13.10 9.99 12.82
N GLN A 257 -14.32 10.46 13.11
CA GLN A 257 -15.40 10.52 12.14
C GLN A 257 -15.05 11.42 10.95
N SER A 258 -14.46 12.58 11.21
CA SER A 258 -14.09 13.56 10.20
C SER A 258 -13.04 13.04 9.22
N ILE A 259 -11.98 12.40 9.74
CA ILE A 259 -10.93 11.79 8.94
C ILE A 259 -11.45 10.58 8.16
N GLU A 260 -12.23 9.70 8.81
CA GLU A 260 -12.80 8.52 8.16
C GLU A 260 -13.75 8.89 7.02
N ARG A 261 -14.51 9.98 7.16
CA ARG A 261 -15.38 10.51 6.10
C ARG A 261 -14.58 10.92 4.87
N GLN A 262 -13.42 11.56 5.05
CA GLN A 262 -12.55 11.95 3.94
C GLN A 262 -11.90 10.72 3.26
N ILE A 263 -11.44 9.74 4.04
CA ILE A 263 -10.86 8.49 3.50
C ILE A 263 -11.91 7.67 2.73
N LYS A 264 -13.15 7.61 3.22
CA LYS A 264 -14.26 6.84 2.63
C LYS A 264 -15.12 7.66 1.66
N HIS A 265 -14.64 8.82 1.23
CA HIS A 265 -15.39 9.70 0.35
C HIS A 265 -15.78 8.99 -0.97
N PRO A 266 -17.00 9.17 -1.50
CA PRO A 266 -17.45 8.49 -2.72
C PRO A 266 -16.54 8.75 -3.94
N GLY A 267 -15.93 9.93 -3.98
CA GLY A 267 -14.97 10.33 -5.01
C GLY A 267 -13.56 9.74 -4.86
N ALA A 268 -13.20 9.18 -3.70
CA ALA A 268 -11.84 8.74 -3.39
C ALA A 268 -11.31 7.67 -4.35
N GLU A 269 -12.16 6.73 -4.74
CA GLU A 269 -11.77 5.64 -5.65
C GLU A 269 -11.68 6.10 -7.13
N PRO A 270 -12.63 6.89 -7.68
CA PRO A 270 -12.46 7.55 -8.96
C PRO A 270 -11.18 8.37 -9.09
N ILE A 271 -10.86 9.23 -8.11
CA ILE A 271 -9.65 10.07 -8.17
C ILE A 271 -8.38 9.24 -8.02
N ALA A 272 -8.38 8.22 -7.16
CA ALA A 272 -7.25 7.29 -7.05
C ALA A 272 -6.95 6.60 -8.39
N ARG A 273 -7.97 6.15 -9.14
CA ARG A 273 -7.76 5.58 -10.48
C ARG A 273 -7.15 6.57 -11.47
N LEU A 274 -7.49 7.86 -11.36
CA LEU A 274 -6.90 8.93 -12.19
C LEU A 274 -5.41 9.11 -11.89
N VAL A 275 -5.06 9.24 -10.60
CA VAL A 275 -3.68 9.42 -10.13
C VAL A 275 -2.83 8.18 -10.42
N ARG A 276 -3.40 6.97 -10.29
CA ARG A 276 -2.71 5.70 -10.58
C ARG A 276 -2.06 5.67 -11.96
N ARG A 277 -2.72 6.25 -12.98
CA ARG A 277 -2.22 6.30 -14.37
C ARG A 277 -0.96 7.16 -14.55
N HIS A 278 -0.66 7.99 -13.56
CA HIS A 278 0.48 8.92 -13.56
C HIS A 278 1.53 8.51 -12.53
N THR A 279 1.25 7.57 -11.63
CA THR A 279 2.17 7.13 -10.57
C THR A 279 3.56 6.77 -11.08
N ILE A 280 3.64 6.10 -12.23
CA ILE A 280 4.91 5.66 -12.82
C ILE A 280 5.87 6.82 -13.12
N ILE A 281 5.36 8.00 -13.48
CA ILE A 281 6.23 9.15 -13.84
C ILE A 281 6.98 9.67 -12.61
N PHE A 282 6.28 9.76 -11.47
CA PHE A 282 6.86 10.20 -10.20
C PHE A 282 7.86 9.16 -9.65
N HIS A 283 7.52 7.89 -9.76
CA HIS A 283 8.42 6.81 -9.38
C HIS A 283 9.72 6.80 -10.18
N LEU A 284 9.65 7.05 -11.49
CA LEU A 284 10.83 7.12 -12.34
C LEU A 284 11.67 8.37 -12.06
N LEU A 285 11.02 9.50 -11.79
CA LEU A 285 11.73 10.72 -11.37
C LEU A 285 12.53 10.47 -10.09
N ARG A 286 11.94 9.79 -9.10
CA ARG A 286 12.64 9.35 -7.90
C ARG A 286 13.76 8.34 -8.20
N ASP A 287 13.49 7.31 -9.01
CA ASP A 287 14.49 6.30 -9.38
C ASP A 287 15.75 6.96 -10.01
N VAL A 288 15.57 7.98 -10.88
CA VAL A 288 16.68 8.73 -11.50
C VAL A 288 17.35 9.68 -10.52
N ALA A 289 16.58 10.38 -9.69
CA ALA A 289 17.11 11.26 -8.65
C ALA A 289 17.96 10.48 -7.62
N GLU A 290 17.57 9.26 -7.26
CA GLU A 290 18.34 8.39 -6.36
C GLU A 290 19.61 7.84 -7.01
N ASP A 291 19.64 7.58 -8.32
CA ASP A 291 20.84 7.10 -9.04
C ASP A 291 21.92 8.20 -9.10
N ASN A 292 21.57 9.39 -9.61
CA ASN A 292 22.49 10.53 -9.69
C ASN A 292 21.75 11.90 -9.61
N PRO A 293 21.62 12.48 -8.41
CA PRO A 293 20.90 13.75 -8.21
C PRO A 293 21.52 14.91 -8.98
N GLY A 294 22.86 14.99 -9.03
CA GLY A 294 23.58 16.08 -9.69
C GLY A 294 23.45 16.04 -11.21
N ALA A 295 23.50 14.84 -11.80
CA ALA A 295 23.26 14.67 -13.23
C ALA A 295 21.82 15.02 -13.61
N LEU A 296 20.82 14.64 -12.81
CA LEU A 296 19.44 15.03 -13.07
C LEU A 296 19.27 16.55 -13.01
N ARG A 297 19.84 17.21 -11.99
CA ARG A 297 19.82 18.68 -11.90
C ARG A 297 20.44 19.33 -13.15
N GLY A 298 21.66 18.92 -13.51
CA GLY A 298 22.36 19.47 -14.67
C GLY A 298 21.63 19.22 -15.99
N VAL A 299 21.02 18.04 -16.18
CA VAL A 299 20.25 17.72 -17.38
C VAL A 299 18.97 18.58 -17.48
N VAL A 300 18.30 18.87 -16.35
CA VAL A 300 17.11 19.72 -16.37
C VAL A 300 17.46 21.18 -16.66
N GLU A 301 18.54 21.69 -16.07
CA GLU A 301 19.02 23.06 -16.29
C GLU A 301 19.55 23.29 -17.72
N THR A 302 20.23 22.29 -18.30
CA THR A 302 20.81 22.38 -19.65
C THR A 302 19.83 22.04 -20.77
N GLY A 303 18.72 21.37 -20.47
CA GLY A 303 17.75 20.93 -21.48
C GLY A 303 18.21 19.73 -22.32
N ASP A 304 19.17 18.92 -21.84
CA ASP A 304 19.68 17.77 -22.59
C ASP A 304 18.72 16.56 -22.55
N VAL A 305 17.76 16.57 -23.48
CA VAL A 305 16.75 15.52 -23.62
C VAL A 305 17.36 14.14 -23.91
N ALA A 306 18.49 14.07 -24.61
CA ALA A 306 19.08 12.79 -25.01
C ALA A 306 19.69 12.04 -23.80
N SER A 307 20.42 12.76 -22.95
CA SER A 307 20.95 12.20 -21.70
C SER A 307 19.82 11.84 -20.73
N LEU A 308 18.76 12.65 -20.66
CA LEU A 308 17.57 12.36 -19.86
C LEU A 308 16.89 11.05 -20.31
N ASP A 309 16.68 10.89 -21.62
CA ASP A 309 16.03 9.72 -22.19
C ASP A 309 16.82 8.44 -21.97
N ALA A 310 18.15 8.51 -22.03
CA ALA A 310 19.02 7.39 -21.71
C ALA A 310 18.87 6.96 -20.25
N ALA A 311 18.88 7.91 -19.31
CA ALA A 311 18.70 7.65 -17.88
C ALA A 311 17.30 7.11 -17.57
N LEU A 312 16.25 7.72 -18.12
CA LEU A 312 14.86 7.28 -17.97
C LEU A 312 14.65 5.89 -18.57
N THR A 313 15.18 5.62 -19.75
CA THR A 313 15.05 4.30 -20.40
C THR A 313 15.73 3.21 -19.56
N LYS A 314 16.90 3.49 -18.98
CA LYS A 314 17.57 2.59 -18.04
C LYS A 314 16.68 2.32 -16.81
N ALA A 315 16.13 3.36 -16.19
CA ALA A 315 15.24 3.24 -15.03
C ALA A 315 13.95 2.46 -15.34
N ILE A 316 13.32 2.72 -16.50
CA ILE A 316 12.12 2.02 -16.98
C ILE A 316 12.39 0.53 -17.14
N ARG A 317 13.49 0.16 -17.83
CA ARG A 317 13.88 -1.25 -18.02
C ARG A 317 14.15 -1.94 -16.68
N ALA A 318 14.83 -1.27 -15.76
CA ALA A 318 15.08 -1.79 -14.42
C ALA A 318 13.76 -2.07 -13.68
N ARG A 319 12.79 -1.15 -13.76
CA ARG A 319 11.46 -1.31 -13.14
C ARG A 319 10.64 -2.43 -13.78
N TYR A 320 10.65 -2.57 -15.11
CA TYR A 320 10.01 -3.71 -15.79
C TYR A 320 10.65 -5.04 -15.35
N LYS A 321 11.98 -5.12 -15.25
CA LYS A 321 12.68 -6.32 -14.76
C LYS A 321 12.32 -6.63 -13.30
N ARG A 322 12.33 -5.63 -12.42
CA ARG A 322 11.93 -5.77 -11.01
C ARG A 322 10.49 -6.29 -10.89
N PHE A 323 9.56 -5.75 -11.70
CA PHE A 323 8.17 -6.21 -11.74
C PHE A 323 8.05 -7.67 -12.17
N HIS A 324 8.67 -8.07 -13.28
CA HIS A 324 8.60 -9.47 -13.73
C HIS A 324 9.19 -10.44 -12.70
N ASN A 325 10.30 -10.08 -12.06
CA ASN A 325 10.92 -10.90 -11.02
C ASN A 325 10.02 -11.03 -9.79
N ARG A 326 9.47 -9.92 -9.29
CA ARG A 326 8.53 -9.91 -8.15
C ARG A 326 7.26 -10.70 -8.50
N LEU A 327 6.72 -10.50 -9.70
CA LEU A 327 5.56 -11.22 -10.21
C LEU A 327 5.80 -12.73 -10.22
N ARG A 328 6.88 -13.20 -10.84
CA ARG A 328 7.22 -14.64 -10.90
C ARG A 328 7.37 -15.25 -9.52
N ARG A 329 8.08 -14.58 -8.61
CA ARG A 329 8.24 -15.03 -7.21
C ARG A 329 6.90 -15.09 -6.49
N SER A 330 6.06 -14.07 -6.64
CA SER A 330 4.74 -14.03 -6.01
C SER A 330 3.80 -15.12 -6.55
N VAL A 331 3.79 -15.33 -7.87
CA VAL A 331 3.00 -16.38 -8.52
C VAL A 331 3.48 -17.74 -8.05
N PHE A 332 4.78 -18.01 -8.08
CA PHE A 332 5.36 -19.28 -7.65
C PHE A 332 5.00 -19.61 -6.19
N ARG A 333 5.16 -18.65 -5.27
CA ARG A 333 4.77 -18.83 -3.86
C ARG A 333 3.28 -19.10 -3.71
N ALA A 334 2.42 -18.37 -4.42
CA ALA A 334 0.97 -18.56 -4.38
C ALA A 334 0.55 -19.92 -4.95
N VAL A 335 1.19 -20.38 -6.03
CA VAL A 335 0.98 -21.71 -6.62
C VAL A 335 1.38 -22.81 -5.63
N LEU A 336 2.56 -22.69 -5.00
CA LEU A 336 3.03 -23.66 -4.01
C LEU A 336 2.11 -23.71 -2.78
N PHE A 337 1.71 -22.55 -2.26
CA PHE A 337 0.78 -22.44 -1.14
C PHE A 337 -0.59 -23.04 -1.48
N LEU A 338 -1.12 -22.73 -2.66
CA LEU A 338 -2.40 -23.26 -3.12
C LEU A 338 -2.34 -24.77 -3.31
N LEU A 339 -1.24 -25.30 -3.82
CA LEU A 339 -1.01 -26.73 -3.96
C LEU A 339 -1.01 -27.42 -2.58
N PHE A 340 -0.23 -26.90 -1.64
CA PHE A 340 -0.17 -27.46 -0.28
C PHE A 340 -1.54 -27.45 0.41
N THR A 341 -2.25 -26.33 0.35
CA THR A 341 -3.58 -26.20 0.96
C THR A 341 -4.62 -27.10 0.28
N LYS A 342 -4.55 -27.28 -1.03
CA LYS A 342 -5.41 -28.21 -1.77
C LYS A 342 -5.12 -29.67 -1.44
N THR A 343 -3.85 -30.06 -1.36
CA THR A 343 -3.48 -31.41 -0.93
C THR A 343 -3.97 -31.68 0.49
N LEU A 344 -3.80 -30.72 1.40
CA LEU A 344 -4.27 -30.87 2.79
C LEU A 344 -5.80 -31.01 2.85
N LEU A 345 -6.55 -30.18 2.11
CA LEU A 345 -8.01 -30.27 2.06
C LEU A 345 -8.47 -31.61 1.45
N ALA A 346 -7.80 -32.05 0.39
CA ALA A 346 -8.09 -33.32 -0.27
C ALA A 346 -7.87 -34.49 0.70
N VAL A 347 -6.78 -34.51 1.46
CA VAL A 347 -6.49 -35.58 2.42
C VAL A 347 -7.40 -35.54 3.66
N LEU A 348 -7.73 -34.35 4.17
CA LEU A 348 -8.51 -34.21 5.41
C LEU A 348 -10.03 -34.26 5.22
N ILE A 349 -10.53 -33.88 4.05
CA ILE A 349 -11.97 -33.73 3.82
C ILE A 349 -12.44 -34.55 2.61
N GLU A 350 -11.86 -34.34 1.43
CA GLU A 350 -12.39 -34.93 0.20
C GLU A 350 -12.20 -36.45 0.17
N LEU A 351 -11.01 -36.94 0.50
CA LEU A 351 -10.66 -38.36 0.49
C LEU A 351 -11.45 -39.16 1.56
N PRO A 352 -11.54 -38.73 2.84
CA PRO A 352 -12.38 -39.42 3.81
C PRO A 352 -13.85 -39.43 3.42
N TYR A 353 -14.36 -38.35 2.82
CA TYR A 353 -15.74 -38.29 2.35
C TYR A 353 -16.00 -39.30 1.23
N GLU A 354 -15.11 -39.39 0.24
CA GLU A 354 -15.20 -40.37 -0.84
C GLU A 354 -15.17 -41.80 -0.32
N GLN A 355 -14.23 -42.13 0.58
CA GLN A 355 -14.06 -43.48 1.10
C GLN A 355 -15.18 -43.90 2.04
N ILE A 356 -15.59 -43.03 2.97
CA ILE A 356 -16.53 -43.38 4.05
C ILE A 356 -17.98 -43.24 3.60
N VAL A 357 -18.31 -42.15 2.88
CA VAL A 357 -19.69 -41.82 2.52
C VAL A 357 -20.06 -42.36 1.14
N LEU A 358 -19.19 -42.15 0.15
CA LEU A 358 -19.48 -42.54 -1.23
C LEU A 358 -19.05 -43.97 -1.58
N GLN A 359 -18.15 -44.55 -0.78
CA GLN A 359 -17.58 -45.89 -1.00
C GLN A 359 -16.92 -46.04 -2.38
N THR A 360 -16.43 -44.95 -2.96
CA THR A 360 -15.64 -44.94 -4.21
C THR A 360 -14.23 -44.41 -3.94
N THR A 361 -13.33 -44.60 -4.89
CA THR A 361 -11.99 -43.98 -4.83
C THR A 361 -11.60 -43.54 -6.23
N ASP A 362 -12.18 -42.41 -6.65
CA ASP A 362 -11.94 -41.85 -7.97
C ASP A 362 -10.68 -40.97 -7.92
N THR A 363 -9.53 -41.60 -8.22
CA THR A 363 -8.22 -40.96 -8.14
C THR A 363 -8.04 -39.80 -9.14
N LEU A 364 -8.70 -39.87 -10.30
CA LEU A 364 -8.62 -38.84 -11.33
C LEU A 364 -9.26 -37.51 -10.90
N PRO A 365 -10.53 -37.46 -10.43
CA PRO A 365 -11.12 -36.26 -9.84
C PRO A 365 -10.27 -35.62 -8.75
N LEU A 366 -9.75 -36.43 -7.83
CA LEU A 366 -8.90 -35.96 -6.73
C LEU A 366 -7.63 -35.28 -7.26
N PHE A 367 -6.94 -35.92 -8.21
CA PHE A 367 -5.72 -35.37 -8.81
C PHE A 367 -5.99 -34.08 -9.58
N VAL A 368 -7.06 -34.05 -10.38
CA VAL A 368 -7.47 -32.85 -11.14
C VAL A 368 -7.82 -31.72 -10.17
N ASN A 369 -8.55 -31.98 -9.08
CA ASN A 369 -8.90 -30.94 -8.10
C ASN A 369 -7.68 -30.32 -7.42
N ILE A 370 -6.68 -31.14 -7.10
CA ILE A 370 -5.42 -30.70 -6.47
C ILE A 370 -4.59 -29.86 -7.44
N LEU A 371 -4.40 -30.30 -8.69
CA LEU A 371 -3.46 -29.66 -9.62
C LEU A 371 -4.05 -28.54 -10.47
N PHE A 372 -5.34 -28.61 -10.83
CA PHE A 372 -5.92 -27.68 -11.80
C PHE A 372 -5.81 -26.21 -11.34
N HIS A 373 -6.12 -25.95 -10.08
CA HIS A 373 -6.15 -24.60 -9.52
C HIS A 373 -4.76 -23.95 -9.44
N PRO A 374 -3.71 -24.60 -8.88
CA PRO A 374 -2.34 -24.09 -8.94
C PRO A 374 -1.83 -23.88 -10.36
N LEU A 375 -2.08 -24.83 -11.27
CA LEU A 375 -1.64 -24.71 -12.66
C LEU A 375 -2.30 -23.51 -13.35
N LEU A 376 -3.62 -23.35 -13.19
CA LEU A 376 -4.36 -22.23 -13.73
C LEU A 376 -3.80 -20.88 -13.21
N LEU A 377 -3.55 -20.78 -11.90
CA LEU A 377 -2.96 -19.58 -11.31
C LEU A 377 -1.56 -19.29 -11.89
N GLY A 378 -0.75 -20.33 -12.06
CA GLY A 378 0.57 -20.24 -12.68
C GLY A 378 0.48 -19.70 -14.12
N VAL A 379 -0.42 -20.24 -14.93
CA VAL A 379 -0.65 -19.78 -16.31
C VAL A 379 -1.11 -18.32 -16.33
N LEU A 380 -2.13 -17.97 -15.53
CA LEU A 380 -2.66 -16.60 -15.46
C LEU A 380 -1.59 -15.58 -15.02
N GLY A 381 -0.72 -15.97 -14.08
CA GLY A 381 0.34 -15.12 -13.56
C GLY A 381 1.54 -14.97 -14.49
N LEU A 382 2.01 -16.07 -15.10
CA LEU A 382 3.21 -16.09 -15.94
C LEU A 382 2.97 -15.55 -17.36
N THR A 383 1.72 -15.53 -17.83
CA THR A 383 1.35 -14.99 -19.16
C THR A 383 1.14 -13.47 -19.19
N VAL A 384 1.34 -12.77 -18.07
CA VAL A 384 1.22 -11.31 -18.02
C VAL A 384 2.29 -10.64 -18.88
N ARG A 385 1.85 -9.95 -19.94
CA ARG A 385 2.71 -9.14 -20.81
C ARG A 385 2.52 -7.64 -20.58
N LEU A 386 3.61 -6.88 -20.65
CA LEU A 386 3.62 -5.41 -20.72
C LEU A 386 3.89 -4.93 -22.15
N PRO A 387 3.17 -3.92 -22.68
CA PRO A 387 3.44 -3.33 -23.98
C PRO A 387 4.60 -2.34 -23.87
N GLU A 388 5.83 -2.85 -23.68
CA GLU A 388 6.98 -2.05 -23.27
C GLU A 388 7.25 -0.86 -24.21
N LYS A 389 7.37 -1.06 -25.52
CA LYS A 389 7.73 0.01 -26.47
C LYS A 389 6.76 1.20 -26.45
N LYS A 390 5.47 0.94 -26.66
CA LYS A 390 4.44 1.99 -26.77
C LYS A 390 4.22 2.70 -25.42
N ASN A 391 4.35 1.96 -24.32
CA ASN A 391 4.22 2.52 -22.98
C ASN A 391 5.44 3.35 -22.57
N THR A 392 6.65 2.90 -22.91
CA THR A 392 7.89 3.66 -22.65
C THR A 392 7.86 5.01 -23.34
N GLN A 393 7.45 5.08 -24.61
CA GLN A 393 7.37 6.37 -25.31
C GLN A 393 6.44 7.35 -24.58
N GLN A 394 5.24 6.92 -24.19
CA GLN A 394 4.31 7.80 -23.47
C GLN A 394 4.79 8.20 -22.08
N ILE A 395 5.58 7.35 -21.42
CA ILE A 395 6.21 7.70 -20.16
C ILE A 395 7.22 8.83 -20.39
N LEU A 396 8.08 8.71 -21.40
CA LEU A 396 9.05 9.75 -21.76
C LEU A 396 8.33 11.06 -22.09
N ASP A 397 7.34 11.03 -22.97
CA ASP A 397 6.55 12.21 -23.36
C ASP A 397 5.95 12.93 -22.13
N LYS A 398 5.44 12.17 -21.14
CA LYS A 398 4.86 12.74 -19.91
C LYS A 398 5.90 13.28 -18.94
N ILE A 399 7.09 12.68 -18.88
CA ILE A 399 8.18 13.19 -18.03
C ILE A 399 8.77 14.45 -18.66
N HIS A 400 8.93 14.51 -19.99
CA HIS A 400 9.30 15.73 -20.70
C HIS A 400 8.30 16.85 -20.42
N ALA A 401 7.00 16.56 -20.50
CA ALA A 401 5.95 17.52 -20.17
C ALA A 401 5.99 17.97 -18.71
N LEU A 402 6.28 17.07 -17.77
CA LEU A 402 6.44 17.38 -16.34
C LEU A 402 7.63 18.33 -16.10
N LEU A 403 8.73 18.14 -16.83
CA LEU A 403 9.95 18.94 -16.73
C LEU A 403 9.95 20.17 -17.65
N HIS A 404 8.81 20.56 -18.21
CA HIS A 404 8.67 21.68 -19.14
C HIS A 404 9.55 21.60 -20.41
N MET A 405 9.91 20.39 -20.83
CA MET A 405 10.69 20.08 -22.04
C MET A 405 9.84 19.53 -23.20
N GLY A 406 8.53 19.38 -22.99
CA GLY A 406 7.62 18.78 -23.94
C GLY A 406 6.24 19.42 -23.93
N LYS A 407 5.33 18.88 -24.74
CA LYS A 407 3.93 19.33 -24.78
C LYS A 407 3.22 18.99 -23.48
N ASP A 408 2.69 19.99 -22.80
CA ASP A 408 1.97 19.78 -21.54
C ASP A 408 0.73 18.89 -21.70
N PHE A 409 0.32 18.24 -20.61
CA PHE A 409 -0.83 17.32 -20.60
C PHE A 409 -1.86 17.73 -19.55
N THR A 410 -3.13 17.59 -19.92
CA THR A 410 -4.25 17.75 -18.98
C THR A 410 -4.80 16.41 -18.55
N VAL A 411 -5.29 16.36 -17.31
CA VAL A 411 -5.83 15.16 -16.69
C VAL A 411 -7.31 15.40 -16.39
N THR A 412 -8.19 15.01 -17.30
CA THR A 412 -9.62 15.24 -17.10
C THR A 412 -10.24 14.23 -16.13
N PHE A 413 -10.74 14.72 -15.01
CA PHE A 413 -11.56 13.92 -14.10
C PHE A 413 -13.00 13.87 -14.60
N LYS A 414 -13.39 12.70 -15.14
CA LYS A 414 -14.77 12.41 -15.55
C LYS A 414 -15.31 11.21 -14.79
N THR A 415 -16.48 11.37 -14.18
CA THR A 415 -17.21 10.25 -13.61
C THR A 415 -17.95 9.52 -14.72
N ARG A 416 -17.72 8.21 -14.87
CA ARG A 416 -18.54 7.39 -15.77
C ARG A 416 -19.95 7.35 -15.18
N ARG A 417 -20.96 7.79 -15.95
CA ARG A 417 -22.37 7.64 -15.55
C ARG A 417 -22.66 6.16 -15.25
N PRO A 418 -23.41 5.83 -14.18
CA PRO A 418 -23.84 4.46 -13.94
C PRO A 418 -24.79 4.07 -15.08
N TRP A 419 -24.25 3.36 -16.06
CA TRP A 419 -24.95 2.82 -17.24
C TRP A 419 -26.11 1.86 -16.93
N ALA A 420 -26.42 1.64 -15.65
CA ALA A 420 -27.37 0.66 -15.14
C ALA A 420 -28.44 1.28 -14.21
N ALA A 421 -28.88 2.51 -14.50
CA ALA A 421 -30.09 3.08 -13.88
C ALA A 421 -31.34 2.70 -14.69
N GLY A 422 -32.44 2.38 -14.01
CA GLY A 422 -33.74 2.06 -14.64
C GLY A 422 -33.80 0.68 -15.32
N ALA A 423 -34.72 0.54 -16.30
CA ALA A 423 -35.04 -0.73 -16.97
C ALA A 423 -33.82 -1.38 -17.67
N ALA A 424 -32.95 -0.57 -18.29
CA ALA A 424 -31.72 -1.05 -18.92
C ALA A 424 -30.77 -1.73 -17.91
N GLY A 425 -30.70 -1.22 -16.68
CA GLY A 425 -29.94 -1.85 -15.59
C GLY A 425 -30.53 -3.19 -15.16
N GLY A 426 -31.86 -3.33 -15.19
CA GLY A 426 -32.57 -4.59 -14.94
C GLY A 426 -32.23 -5.66 -15.97
N ILE A 427 -32.34 -5.31 -17.26
CA ILE A 427 -31.98 -6.19 -18.38
C ILE A 427 -30.52 -6.63 -18.26
N PHE A 428 -29.61 -5.72 -17.95
CA PHE A 428 -28.20 -6.07 -17.79
C PHE A 428 -27.97 -7.05 -16.63
N LYS A 429 -28.61 -6.84 -15.48
CA LYS A 429 -28.52 -7.78 -14.34
C LYS A 429 -29.06 -9.16 -14.70
N PHE A 430 -30.17 -9.22 -15.45
CA PHE A 430 -30.74 -10.47 -15.94
C PHE A 430 -29.78 -11.20 -16.87
N LEU A 431 -29.28 -10.52 -17.91
CA LEU A 431 -28.29 -11.09 -18.85
C LEU A 431 -27.02 -11.55 -18.13
N TYR A 432 -26.54 -10.77 -17.15
CA TYR A 432 -25.40 -11.15 -16.32
C TYR A 432 -25.67 -12.41 -15.49
N GLY A 433 -26.88 -12.54 -14.92
CA GLY A 433 -27.32 -13.73 -14.19
C GLY A 433 -27.40 -14.96 -15.08
N VAL A 434 -27.95 -14.82 -16.29
CA VAL A 434 -27.97 -15.89 -17.31
C VAL A 434 -26.55 -16.33 -17.67
N MET A 435 -25.63 -15.39 -17.93
CA MET A 435 -24.23 -15.71 -18.22
C MET A 435 -23.52 -16.40 -17.05
N PHE A 436 -23.84 -16.03 -15.81
CA PHE A 436 -23.35 -16.73 -14.63
C PHE A 436 -23.84 -18.18 -14.60
N LEU A 437 -25.13 -18.42 -14.81
CA LEU A 437 -25.71 -19.77 -14.85
C LEU A 437 -25.12 -20.62 -15.98
N ILE A 438 -24.95 -20.05 -17.18
CA ILE A 438 -24.31 -20.72 -18.32
C ILE A 438 -22.88 -21.11 -17.97
N THR A 439 -22.10 -20.20 -17.38
CA THR A 439 -20.71 -20.45 -17.06
C THR A 439 -20.57 -21.54 -15.99
N VAL A 440 -21.32 -21.43 -14.89
CA VAL A 440 -21.30 -22.42 -13.80
C VAL A 440 -21.86 -23.76 -14.26
N GLY A 441 -22.93 -23.77 -15.05
CA GLY A 441 -23.52 -24.97 -15.63
C GLY A 441 -22.56 -25.69 -16.57
N LEU A 442 -21.86 -24.96 -17.45
CA LEU A 442 -20.85 -25.52 -18.33
C LEU A 442 -19.69 -26.14 -17.56
N ILE A 443 -19.17 -25.45 -16.54
CA ILE A 443 -18.10 -25.98 -15.67
C ILE A 443 -18.58 -27.24 -14.95
N THR A 444 -19.78 -27.21 -14.37
CA THR A 444 -20.39 -28.35 -13.66
C THR A 444 -20.53 -29.54 -14.60
N TRP A 445 -21.05 -29.34 -15.80
CA TRP A 445 -21.22 -30.39 -16.82
C TRP A 445 -19.88 -31.01 -17.25
N ILE A 446 -18.85 -30.18 -17.44
CA ILE A 446 -17.49 -30.67 -17.72
C ILE A 446 -17.00 -31.54 -16.56
N LEU A 447 -17.10 -31.06 -15.31
CA LEU A 447 -16.63 -31.79 -14.13
C LEU A 447 -17.38 -33.11 -13.90
N GLN A 448 -18.69 -33.12 -14.11
CA GLN A 448 -19.50 -34.36 -14.04
C GLN A 448 -19.04 -35.38 -15.07
N SER A 449 -18.66 -34.93 -16.26
CA SER A 449 -18.11 -35.80 -17.32
C SER A 449 -16.76 -36.42 -16.94
N PHE A 450 -16.03 -35.85 -15.98
CA PHE A 450 -14.81 -36.41 -15.38
C PHE A 450 -15.07 -37.27 -14.13
N GLY A 451 -16.34 -37.51 -13.76
CA GLY A 451 -16.71 -38.31 -12.58
C GLY A 451 -16.66 -37.54 -11.27
N PHE A 452 -16.64 -36.20 -11.28
CA PHE A 452 -16.67 -35.43 -10.05
C PHE A 452 -18.01 -35.57 -9.34
N HIS A 453 -17.98 -35.85 -8.03
CA HIS A 453 -19.16 -35.86 -7.18
C HIS A 453 -19.55 -34.43 -6.74
N THR A 454 -20.77 -34.25 -6.25
CA THR A 454 -21.34 -32.92 -5.96
C THR A 454 -20.50 -32.08 -5.00
N LEU A 455 -19.99 -32.66 -3.91
CA LEU A 455 -19.12 -31.96 -2.96
C LEU A 455 -17.82 -31.47 -3.64
N SER A 456 -17.10 -32.33 -4.37
CA SER A 456 -15.92 -31.95 -5.16
C SER A 456 -16.23 -30.88 -6.21
N ILE A 457 -17.38 -30.90 -6.88
CA ILE A 457 -17.79 -29.84 -7.82
C ILE A 457 -17.94 -28.50 -7.10
N VAL A 458 -18.64 -28.49 -5.96
CA VAL A 458 -18.84 -27.28 -5.16
C VAL A 458 -17.50 -26.70 -4.69
N LEU A 459 -16.62 -27.55 -4.15
CA LEU A 459 -15.28 -27.15 -3.73
C LEU A 459 -14.43 -26.66 -4.92
N PHE A 460 -14.52 -27.33 -6.07
CA PHE A 460 -13.82 -26.91 -7.29
C PHE A 460 -14.27 -25.52 -7.73
N ILE A 461 -15.58 -25.26 -7.87
CA ILE A 461 -16.09 -23.95 -8.28
C ILE A 461 -15.71 -22.86 -7.27
N PHE A 462 -15.72 -23.17 -5.97
CA PHE A 462 -15.28 -22.26 -4.92
C PHE A 462 -13.82 -21.83 -5.11
N PHE A 463 -12.90 -22.79 -5.27
CA PHE A 463 -11.48 -22.49 -5.46
C PHE A 463 -11.19 -21.88 -6.83
N LEU A 464 -11.90 -22.30 -7.88
CA LEU A 464 -11.81 -21.68 -9.20
C LEU A 464 -12.16 -20.20 -9.13
N SER A 465 -13.25 -19.87 -8.43
CA SER A 465 -13.65 -18.47 -8.22
C SER A 465 -12.54 -17.68 -7.52
N LEU A 466 -11.96 -18.23 -6.46
CA LEU A 466 -10.87 -17.60 -5.71
C LEU A 466 -9.60 -17.42 -6.57
N VAL A 467 -9.19 -18.45 -7.31
CA VAL A 467 -8.04 -18.41 -8.23
C VAL A 467 -8.24 -17.41 -9.35
N MET A 468 -9.43 -17.37 -9.96
CA MET A 468 -9.74 -16.39 -11.00
C MET A 468 -9.68 -14.96 -10.47
N PHE A 469 -10.16 -14.72 -9.25
CA PHE A 469 -9.99 -13.43 -8.58
C PHE A 469 -8.53 -13.09 -8.30
N PHE A 470 -7.73 -14.03 -7.78
CA PHE A 470 -6.30 -13.80 -7.55
C PHE A 470 -5.53 -13.59 -8.84
N GLY A 471 -5.80 -14.36 -9.90
CA GLY A 471 -5.22 -14.15 -11.23
C GLY A 471 -5.55 -12.76 -11.79
N TYR A 472 -6.80 -12.30 -11.62
CA TYR A 472 -7.19 -10.93 -11.94
C TYR A 472 -6.40 -9.90 -11.13
N LYS A 473 -6.27 -10.09 -9.80
CA LYS A 473 -5.51 -9.20 -8.91
C LYS A 473 -4.04 -9.11 -9.34
N ILE A 474 -3.40 -10.25 -9.60
CA ILE A 474 -2.02 -10.37 -10.08
C ILE A 474 -1.85 -9.58 -11.40
N ARG A 475 -2.72 -9.83 -12.38
CA ARG A 475 -2.68 -9.13 -13.66
C ARG A 475 -2.96 -7.63 -13.51
N SER A 476 -3.76 -7.22 -12.54
CA SER A 476 -4.06 -5.81 -12.28
C SER A 476 -2.84 -5.03 -11.74
N GLY A 477 -1.84 -5.70 -11.18
CA GLY A 477 -0.59 -5.07 -10.71
C GLY A 477 0.18 -4.36 -11.82
N LYS A 478 0.09 -4.86 -13.07
CA LYS A 478 0.76 -4.24 -14.23
C LYS A 478 0.27 -2.82 -14.53
N LYS A 479 -0.95 -2.47 -14.08
CA LYS A 479 -1.54 -1.14 -14.29
C LYS A 479 -0.73 -0.03 -13.60
N ASP A 480 0.09 -0.37 -12.59
CA ASP A 480 0.95 0.60 -11.91
C ASP A 480 2.14 1.04 -12.77
N LEU A 481 2.43 0.28 -13.83
CA LEU A 481 3.51 0.57 -14.78
C LEU A 481 2.97 1.11 -16.10
N MET A 482 1.65 1.18 -16.26
CA MET A 482 1.01 1.53 -17.53
C MET A 482 0.38 2.91 -17.47
N VAL A 483 0.75 3.74 -18.45
CA VAL A 483 0.11 5.03 -18.70
C VAL A 483 -1.13 4.84 -19.59
N ILE A 484 -1.11 3.82 -20.46
CA ILE A 484 -2.13 3.54 -21.47
C ILE A 484 -3.14 2.50 -20.94
N GLU A 485 -4.43 2.78 -21.11
CA GLU A 485 -5.45 1.73 -21.03
C GLU A 485 -5.48 0.93 -22.34
N GLN A 486 -5.14 -0.36 -22.27
CA GLN A 486 -5.41 -1.25 -23.39
C GLN A 486 -6.91 -1.53 -23.44
N THR A 487 -7.56 -1.10 -24.52
CA THR A 487 -8.86 -1.65 -24.90
C THR A 487 -8.64 -3.10 -25.35
N GLY A 488 -9.26 -4.05 -24.65
CA GLY A 488 -9.21 -5.46 -25.05
C GLY A 488 -9.78 -5.64 -26.46
N GLY A 489 -9.18 -6.51 -27.27
CA GLY A 489 -9.77 -6.94 -28.53
C GLY A 489 -11.00 -7.83 -28.30
N PHE A 490 -11.65 -8.27 -29.38
CA PHE A 490 -12.86 -9.11 -29.33
C PHE A 490 -12.71 -10.36 -28.46
N LEU A 491 -11.56 -11.07 -28.54
CA LEU A 491 -11.29 -12.25 -27.72
C LEU A 491 -11.17 -11.90 -26.22
N GLY A 492 -10.63 -10.71 -25.90
CA GLY A 492 -10.59 -10.19 -24.54
C GLY A 492 -12.00 -9.94 -23.98
N PHE A 493 -12.87 -9.33 -24.79
CA PHE A 493 -14.27 -9.11 -24.45
C PHE A 493 -15.01 -10.42 -24.17
N LEU A 494 -14.83 -11.46 -25.01
CA LEU A 494 -15.46 -12.77 -24.80
C LEU A 494 -14.95 -13.43 -23.51
N SER A 495 -13.65 -13.34 -23.23
CA SER A 495 -13.09 -13.85 -21.98
C SER A 495 -13.65 -13.11 -20.76
N ASP A 496 -13.81 -11.79 -20.85
CA ASP A 496 -14.37 -10.98 -19.76
C ASP A 496 -15.85 -11.36 -19.54
N LEU A 497 -16.62 -11.59 -20.61
CA LEU A 497 -18.03 -11.98 -20.50
C LEU A 497 -18.21 -13.31 -19.76
N MET A 498 -17.40 -14.32 -20.07
CA MET A 498 -17.48 -15.65 -19.43
C MET A 498 -16.91 -15.66 -18.01
N PHE A 499 -15.73 -15.05 -17.79
CA PHE A 499 -15.02 -15.19 -16.51
C PHE A 499 -15.34 -14.13 -15.47
N LEU A 500 -15.88 -12.96 -15.86
CA LEU A 500 -16.21 -11.89 -14.91
C LEU A 500 -17.21 -12.31 -13.81
N PRO A 501 -18.26 -13.11 -14.09
CA PRO A 501 -19.12 -13.67 -13.04
C PRO A 501 -18.35 -14.48 -12.00
N VAL A 502 -17.50 -15.40 -12.44
CA VAL A 502 -16.66 -16.25 -11.57
C VAL A 502 -15.67 -15.41 -10.76
N ILE A 503 -15.02 -14.42 -11.40
CA ILE A 503 -14.12 -13.46 -10.73
C ILE A 503 -14.88 -12.65 -9.66
N ARG A 504 -16.13 -12.25 -9.92
CA ARG A 504 -16.94 -11.48 -8.98
C ARG A 504 -17.34 -12.31 -7.76
N VAL A 505 -17.68 -13.58 -7.95
CA VAL A 505 -17.91 -14.52 -6.84
C VAL A 505 -16.62 -14.67 -6.01
N GLY A 506 -15.48 -14.89 -6.67
CA GLY A 506 -14.17 -14.96 -6.00
C GLY A 506 -13.84 -13.71 -5.20
N ARG A 507 -14.10 -12.53 -5.77
CA ARG A 507 -13.94 -11.24 -5.07
C ARG A 507 -14.86 -11.16 -3.86
N TRP A 508 -16.14 -11.55 -4.01
CA TRP A 508 -17.10 -11.55 -2.91
C TRP A 508 -16.65 -12.48 -1.78
N LEU A 509 -16.21 -13.70 -2.10
CA LEU A 509 -15.64 -14.66 -1.15
C LEU A 509 -14.41 -14.09 -0.45
N ALA A 510 -13.45 -13.53 -1.19
CA ALA A 510 -12.24 -12.95 -0.62
C ALA A 510 -12.50 -11.73 0.29
N MET A 511 -13.51 -10.91 -0.01
CA MET A 511 -13.87 -9.75 0.81
C MET A 511 -14.74 -10.12 2.02
N ARG A 512 -15.57 -11.17 1.90
CA ARG A 512 -16.47 -11.68 2.96
C ARG A 512 -15.84 -12.78 3.80
N ALA A 513 -14.63 -13.20 3.46
CA ALA A 513 -13.74 -13.90 4.36
C ALA A 513 -12.85 -12.85 5.06
N PRO A 514 -13.32 -12.15 6.12
CA PRO A 514 -12.44 -11.43 7.06
C PRO A 514 -11.54 -12.40 7.85
N ARG A 515 -11.20 -13.54 7.25
CA ARG A 515 -10.69 -14.78 7.80
C ARG A 515 -9.61 -15.41 6.92
N ILE A 516 -9.10 -14.72 5.89
CA ILE A 516 -7.69 -14.92 5.49
C ILE A 516 -6.77 -14.57 6.69
N ASN A 517 -7.29 -13.73 7.60
CA ASN A 517 -6.75 -13.53 8.92
C ASN A 517 -6.87 -14.75 9.85
N ILE A 518 -7.52 -15.90 9.51
CA ILE A 518 -7.45 -17.09 10.40
C ILE A 518 -6.02 -17.59 10.44
N PHE A 519 -5.32 -17.62 9.30
CA PHE A 519 -3.92 -18.05 9.27
C PHE A 519 -3.03 -17.04 9.99
N LEU A 520 -3.19 -15.74 9.74
CA LEU A 520 -2.46 -14.72 10.51
C LEU A 520 -2.81 -14.74 12.00
N PHE A 521 -4.08 -14.90 12.37
CA PHE A 521 -4.54 -15.05 13.76
C PHE A 521 -4.00 -16.32 14.43
N PHE A 522 -3.97 -17.45 13.70
CA PHE A 522 -3.35 -18.69 14.15
C PHE A 522 -1.85 -18.48 14.40
N PHE A 523 -1.15 -17.84 13.47
CA PHE A 523 0.26 -17.48 13.64
C PHE A 523 0.45 -16.51 14.82
N ASP A 524 -0.37 -15.47 14.95
CA ASP A 524 -0.30 -14.44 15.99
C ASP A 524 -0.56 -15.02 17.40
N PHE A 525 -1.56 -15.88 17.55
CA PHE A 525 -1.99 -16.37 18.86
C PHE A 525 -1.26 -17.65 19.30
N ILE A 526 -1.05 -18.60 18.38
CA ILE A 526 -0.50 -19.93 18.71
C ILE A 526 1.02 -19.97 18.57
N ILE A 527 1.59 -19.21 17.63
CA ILE A 527 3.04 -19.28 17.35
C ILE A 527 3.76 -18.08 17.93
N GLU A 528 3.30 -16.85 17.68
CA GLU A 528 4.07 -15.63 17.98
C GLU A 528 4.33 -15.43 19.48
N ALA A 529 3.29 -15.47 20.31
CA ALA A 529 3.41 -15.15 21.72
C ALA A 529 4.31 -16.16 22.49
N PRO A 530 4.13 -17.49 22.35
CA PRO A 530 5.04 -18.46 22.98
C PRO A 530 6.47 -18.35 22.46
N PHE A 531 6.63 -18.18 21.14
CA PHE A 531 7.94 -18.10 20.51
C PHE A 531 8.76 -16.90 20.96
N LYS A 532 8.13 -15.72 21.05
CA LYS A 532 8.79 -14.50 21.54
C LYS A 532 9.12 -14.55 23.03
N GLY A 533 8.31 -15.25 23.83
CA GLY A 533 8.64 -15.53 25.24
C GLY A 533 9.93 -16.35 25.37
N MET A 534 10.07 -17.42 24.58
CA MET A 534 11.28 -18.25 24.57
C MET A 534 12.54 -17.45 24.14
N ILE A 535 12.40 -16.59 23.14
CA ILE A 535 13.48 -15.70 22.66
C ILE A 535 13.98 -14.78 23.78
N ARG A 536 13.07 -14.16 24.53
CA ARG A 536 13.43 -13.28 25.67
C ARG A 536 14.17 -14.04 26.76
N LEU A 537 13.65 -15.20 27.15
CA LEU A 537 14.29 -16.06 28.16
C LEU A 537 15.71 -16.46 27.72
N ALA A 538 15.89 -16.80 26.44
CA ALA A 538 17.21 -17.11 25.89
C ALA A 538 18.15 -15.91 25.94
N GLU A 539 17.69 -14.70 25.64
CA GLU A 539 18.52 -13.50 25.74
C GLU A 539 18.90 -13.17 27.19
N SER A 540 17.94 -13.20 28.12
CA SER A 540 18.22 -13.00 29.55
C SER A 540 19.22 -14.02 30.07
N TRP A 541 19.12 -15.28 29.62
CA TRP A 541 20.09 -16.33 29.94
C TRP A 541 21.48 -16.04 29.38
N ILE A 542 21.59 -15.59 28.12
CA ILE A 542 22.87 -15.24 27.50
C ILE A 542 23.51 -14.02 28.19
N ALA A 543 22.71 -13.01 28.53
CA ALA A 543 23.18 -11.82 29.24
C ALA A 543 23.73 -12.19 30.62
N PHE A 544 22.99 -13.01 31.37
CA PHE A 544 23.42 -13.56 32.66
C PHE A 544 24.73 -14.35 32.56
N LEU A 545 24.87 -15.22 31.54
CA LEU A 545 26.11 -15.95 31.31
C LEU A 545 27.30 -15.04 30.99
N ARG A 546 27.07 -13.92 30.28
CA ARG A 546 28.11 -12.94 29.97
C ARG A 546 28.56 -12.20 31.23
N GLU A 547 27.61 -11.74 32.04
CA GLU A 547 27.88 -11.09 33.32
C GLU A 547 28.66 -12.02 34.26
N LYS A 548 28.23 -13.27 34.41
CA LYS A 548 28.96 -14.26 35.23
C LYS A 548 30.36 -14.60 34.71
N LYS A 549 30.58 -14.49 33.40
CA LYS A 549 31.91 -14.67 32.81
C LYS A 549 32.81 -13.44 33.00
N GLU A 550 32.24 -12.25 33.12
CA GLU A 550 32.98 -11.02 33.44
C GLU A 550 33.33 -10.93 34.94
N GLU A 551 32.55 -11.58 35.81
CA GLU A 551 32.83 -11.70 37.25
C GLU A 551 33.95 -12.71 37.59
N ILE A 552 34.22 -13.69 36.73
CA ILE A 552 35.30 -14.71 36.86
C ILE A 552 36.55 -14.20 36.17
#